data_AF-A0A226WY08-F1
#
_entry.id   AF-A0A226WY08-F1
#
_cell.length_a   1.000
_cell.length_b   1.000
_cell.length_c   1.000
_cell.angle_alpha   90.00
_cell.angle_beta   90.00
_cell.angle_gamma   90.00
#
_symmetry.space_group_name_H-M   'P 1'
#
loop_
_entity.id
_entity.type
_entity.pdbx_description
1 polymer ?
#
loop_
_entity_poly.entity_id
_entity_poly.type
_entity_poly.pdbx_seq_one_letter_code
_entity_poly.pdbx_strand_id
1 'polypeptide(L)'
;MGRKFYEVWSAVSQAMQSTPRSSSLVENLNSRLRNCLTLRRHLNGSRAWLGLLQFFFNHRRFMRSRCSERLGKSPREAMTGQDHPHWLTLLGLGPLQPRQT
;
A
#
# COMPACT_ATOMS: atom_id res chain seq x y z
N MET A 1 -28.22 -37.35 0.75
CA MET A 1 -27.89 -36.00 1.27
C MET A 1 -26.43 -35.55 1.04
N GLY A 2 -25.45 -36.45 0.81
CA GLY A 2 -24.02 -36.05 0.77
C GLY A 2 -23.47 -35.35 -0.48
N ARG A 3 -23.97 -35.65 -1.69
CA ARG A 3 -23.38 -35.11 -2.95
C ARG A 3 -23.59 -33.60 -3.13
N LYS A 4 -24.82 -33.10 -2.88
CA LYS A 4 -25.13 -31.67 -2.98
C LYS A 4 -24.32 -30.83 -1.99
N PHE A 5 -24.07 -31.37 -0.80
CA PHE A 5 -23.22 -30.71 0.20
C PHE A 5 -21.75 -30.67 -0.23
N TYR A 6 -21.26 -31.74 -0.87
CA TYR A 6 -19.90 -31.82 -1.38
C TYR A 6 -19.64 -30.81 -2.51
N GLU A 7 -20.59 -30.63 -3.42
CA GLU A 7 -20.49 -29.64 -4.51
C GLU A 7 -20.44 -28.20 -3.98
N VAL A 8 -21.31 -27.87 -3.02
CA VAL A 8 -21.31 -26.55 -2.37
C VAL A 8 -20.01 -26.34 -1.59
N TRP A 9 -19.54 -27.33 -0.84
CA TRP A 9 -18.28 -27.28 -0.11
C TRP A 9 -17.07 -27.06 -1.02
N SER A 10 -17.04 -27.76 -2.16
CA SER A 10 -15.98 -27.65 -3.16
C SER A 10 -15.95 -26.25 -3.79
N ALA A 11 -17.12 -25.73 -4.19
CA ALA A 11 -17.24 -24.38 -4.76
C ALA A 11 -16.81 -23.28 -3.76
N VAL A 12 -17.21 -23.40 -2.49
CA VAL A 12 -16.81 -22.46 -1.42
C VAL A 12 -15.32 -22.56 -1.15
N SER A 13 -14.76 -23.77 -1.05
CA SER A 13 -13.31 -23.96 -0.87
C SER A 13 -12.50 -23.36 -2.01
N GLN A 14 -12.96 -23.52 -3.25
CA GLN A 14 -12.29 -22.97 -4.42
C GLN A 14 -12.38 -21.43 -4.46
N ALA A 15 -13.51 -20.85 -4.08
CA ALA A 15 -13.68 -19.40 -3.94
C ALA A 15 -12.78 -18.83 -2.82
N MET A 16 -12.62 -19.54 -1.71
CA MET A 16 -11.72 -19.15 -0.62
C MET A 16 -10.25 -19.23 -1.03
N GLN A 17 -9.86 -20.20 -1.86
CA GLN A 17 -8.51 -20.31 -2.40
C GLN A 17 -8.21 -19.23 -3.44
N SER A 18 -9.21 -18.83 -4.26
CA SER A 18 -9.06 -17.75 -5.24
C SER A 18 -9.13 -16.36 -4.62
N THR A 19 -9.67 -16.23 -3.40
CA THR A 19 -9.73 -14.96 -2.67
C THR A 19 -8.38 -14.71 -1.98
N PRO A 20 -7.61 -13.69 -2.38
CA PRO A 20 -6.35 -13.37 -1.72
C PRO A 20 -6.61 -13.12 -0.23
N ARG A 21 -5.92 -13.83 0.67
CA ARG A 21 -6.02 -13.56 2.11
C ARG A 21 -5.59 -12.12 2.38
N SER A 22 -6.56 -11.24 2.59
CA SER A 22 -6.40 -9.81 2.88
C SER A 22 -5.50 -9.56 4.09
N SER A 23 -5.47 -10.49 5.05
CA SER A 23 -4.60 -10.41 6.22
C SER A 23 -3.12 -10.30 5.85
N SER A 24 -2.65 -11.02 4.83
CA SER A 24 -1.24 -10.95 4.39
C SER A 24 -0.85 -9.58 3.82
N LEU A 25 -1.78 -8.91 3.12
CA LEU A 25 -1.59 -7.56 2.60
C LEU A 25 -1.55 -6.54 3.74
N VAL A 26 -2.48 -6.67 4.69
CA VAL A 26 -2.54 -5.83 5.89
C VAL A 26 -1.34 -6.05 6.80
N GLU A 27 -0.88 -7.28 6.97
CA GLU A 27 0.33 -7.65 7.72
C GLU A 27 1.58 -7.07 7.06
N ASN A 28 1.67 -7.12 5.73
CA ASN A 28 2.77 -6.49 4.99
C ASN A 28 2.76 -4.97 5.15
N LEU A 29 1.59 -4.34 5.10
CA LEU A 29 1.46 -2.91 5.37
C LEU A 29 1.86 -2.59 6.81
N ASN A 30 1.38 -3.37 7.78
CA ASN A 30 1.65 -3.19 9.20
C ASN A 30 3.15 -3.35 9.54
N SER A 31 3.86 -4.28 8.90
CA SER A 31 5.30 -4.44 9.10
C SER A 31 6.08 -3.23 8.59
N ARG A 32 5.65 -2.62 7.47
CA ARG A 32 6.23 -1.36 6.95
C ARG A 32 5.90 -0.16 7.85
N LEU A 33 4.68 -0.09 8.37
CA LEU A 33 4.24 0.97 9.28
C LEU A 33 4.99 0.92 10.62
N ARG A 34 5.27 -0.27 11.16
CA ARG A 34 5.99 -0.45 12.44
C ARG A 34 7.32 0.29 12.46
N ASN A 35 8.11 0.21 11.38
CA ASN A 35 9.39 0.93 11.28
C ASN A 35 9.22 2.45 11.40
N CYS A 36 8.17 3.01 10.80
CA CYS A 36 7.87 4.44 10.91
C CYS A 36 7.29 4.81 12.28
N LEU A 37 6.43 3.97 12.85
CA LEU A 37 5.80 4.19 14.15
C LEU A 37 6.81 4.15 15.31
N THR A 38 7.94 3.47 15.18
CA THR A 38 9.03 3.52 16.18
C THR A 38 9.61 4.94 16.33
N LEU A 39 9.63 5.73 15.24
CA LEU A 39 10.12 7.12 15.23
C LEU A 39 9.11 8.12 15.82
N ARG A 40 7.88 7.69 16.10
CA ARG A 40 6.77 8.52 16.61
C ARG A 40 7.07 9.16 17.98
N ARG A 41 7.99 8.62 18.77
CA ARG A 41 8.29 9.13 20.13
C ARG A 41 8.72 10.60 20.16
N HIS A 42 9.18 11.14 19.03
CA HIS A 42 9.66 12.52 18.91
C HIS A 42 8.65 13.50 18.31
N LEU A 43 7.46 13.04 17.89
CA LEU A 43 6.48 13.86 17.19
C LEU A 43 5.22 14.03 18.04
N ASN A 44 5.14 15.17 18.73
CA ASN A 44 3.95 15.62 19.45
C ASN A 44 2.81 15.90 18.46
N GLY A 45 1.98 14.89 18.18
CA GLY A 45 0.85 15.03 17.25
C GLY A 45 0.46 13.72 16.58
N SER A 46 -0.09 12.78 17.37
CA SER A 46 -0.44 11.42 16.90
C SER A 46 -1.26 11.40 15.61
N ARG A 47 -2.23 12.31 15.46
CA ARG A 47 -3.12 12.37 14.29
C ARG A 47 -2.45 12.98 13.06
N ALA A 48 -1.70 14.08 13.21
CA ALA A 48 -0.96 14.70 12.12
C ALA A 48 0.13 13.76 11.58
N TRP A 49 0.80 13.03 12.48
CA TRP A 49 1.76 11.99 12.13
C TRP A 49 1.13 10.85 11.33
N LEU A 50 -0.02 10.33 11.77
CA LEU A 50 -0.74 9.30 11.02
C LEU A 50 -1.20 9.80 9.65
N GLY A 51 -1.64 11.06 9.55
CA GLY A 51 -1.97 11.70 8.28
C GLY A 51 -0.77 11.78 7.33
N LEU A 52 0.40 12.18 7.85
CA LEU A 52 1.65 12.20 7.08
C LEU A 52 2.07 10.80 6.62
N LEU A 53 1.95 9.78 7.48
CA LEU A 53 2.24 8.40 7.10
C LEU A 53 1.28 7.92 6.00
N GLN A 54 -0.02 8.13 6.17
CA GLN A 54 -1.01 7.77 5.15
C GLN A 54 -0.69 8.46 3.82
N PHE A 55 -0.39 9.76 3.85
CA PHE A 55 0.02 10.51 2.68
C PHE A 55 1.27 9.91 2.04
N PHE A 56 2.34 9.70 2.81
CA PHE A 56 3.61 9.21 2.31
C PHE A 56 3.49 7.82 1.67
N PHE A 57 2.80 6.88 2.33
CA PHE A 57 2.65 5.53 1.81
C PHE A 57 1.80 5.49 0.53
N ASN A 58 0.81 6.38 0.38
CA ASN A 58 -0.05 6.42 -0.80
C ASN A 58 0.59 7.14 -2.00
N HIS A 59 1.54 8.05 -1.79
CA HIS A 59 2.12 8.87 -2.85
C HIS A 59 3.57 8.50 -3.19
N ARG A 60 4.23 7.67 -2.36
CA ARG A 60 5.57 7.16 -2.69
C ARG A 60 5.48 6.15 -3.83
N ARG A 61 6.30 6.36 -4.86
CA ARG A 61 6.41 5.45 -6.01
C ARG A 61 7.08 4.12 -5.66
N PHE A 62 6.63 3.05 -6.30
CA PHE A 62 7.26 1.74 -6.20
C PHE A 62 8.60 1.74 -6.96
N MET A 63 9.71 1.71 -6.21
CA MET A 63 11.05 1.58 -6.80
C MET A 63 11.28 0.19 -7.40
N ARG A 64 10.61 -0.82 -6.86
CA ARG A 64 10.67 -2.22 -7.30
C ARG A 64 9.29 -2.83 -7.16
N SER A 65 8.86 -3.60 -8.16
CA SER A 65 7.59 -4.32 -8.16
C SER A 65 7.71 -5.56 -9.04
N ARG A 66 7.03 -6.65 -8.66
CA ARG A 66 6.88 -7.83 -9.53
C ARG A 66 5.88 -7.58 -10.67
N CYS A 67 4.94 -6.66 -10.47
CA CYS A 67 4.04 -6.19 -11.51
C CYS A 67 4.69 -4.99 -12.21
N SER A 68 5.05 -5.15 -13.48
CA SER A 68 5.69 -4.12 -14.31
C SER A 68 4.85 -2.84 -14.39
N GLU A 69 3.53 -2.97 -14.47
CA GLU A 69 2.56 -1.87 -14.53
C GLU A 69 2.60 -0.92 -13.33
N ARG A 70 3.10 -1.39 -12.18
CA ARG A 70 3.20 -0.62 -10.94
C ARG A 70 4.56 0.03 -10.77
N LEU A 71 5.57 -0.40 -11.53
CA LEU A 71 6.93 0.11 -11.39
C LEU A 71 6.93 1.60 -11.74
N GLY A 72 7.47 2.44 -10.85
CA GLY A 72 7.46 3.89 -11.01
C GLY A 72 6.12 4.58 -10.71
N LYS A 73 5.04 3.85 -10.40
CA LYS A 73 3.76 4.42 -9.94
C LYS A 73 3.65 4.43 -8.42
N SER A 74 2.87 5.34 -7.86
CA SER A 74 2.44 5.30 -6.47
C SER A 74 1.21 4.39 -6.28
N PRO A 75 0.89 3.95 -5.05
CA PRO A 75 -0.38 3.26 -4.80
C PRO A 75 -1.60 4.07 -5.24
N ARG A 76 -1.59 5.40 -5.05
CA ARG A 76 -2.67 6.28 -5.53
C ARG A 76 -2.78 6.22 -7.05
N GLU A 77 -1.68 6.41 -7.78
CA GLU A 77 -1.65 6.35 -9.26
C GLU A 77 -2.12 4.97 -9.76
N ALA A 78 -1.69 3.89 -9.09
CA ALA A 78 -2.08 2.53 -9.44
C ALA A 78 -3.56 2.23 -9.17
N MET A 79 -4.18 2.86 -8.18
CA MET A 79 -5.59 2.67 -7.83
C MET A 79 -6.53 3.57 -8.64
N THR A 80 -6.13 4.81 -8.90
CA THR A 80 -7.00 5.81 -9.57
C THR A 80 -6.74 5.93 -11.07
N GLY A 81 -5.60 5.43 -11.57
CA GLY A 81 -5.16 5.64 -12.94
C GLY A 81 -4.83 7.11 -13.27
N GLN A 82 -4.76 7.97 -12.25
CA GLN A 82 -4.49 9.40 -12.38
C GLN A 82 -3.08 9.69 -11.89
N ASP A 83 -2.25 10.25 -12.77
CA ASP A 83 -0.89 10.66 -12.43
C ASP A 83 -0.90 11.85 -11.47
N HIS A 84 0.15 11.95 -10.65
CA HIS A 84 0.34 13.12 -9.80
C HIS A 84 1.81 13.58 -9.78
N PRO A 85 2.07 14.87 -9.44
CA PRO A 85 3.42 15.35 -9.22
C PRO A 85 4.16 14.56 -8.14
N HIS A 86 5.49 14.70 -8.06
CA HIS A 86 6.27 14.05 -7.03
C HIS A 86 5.72 14.38 -5.62
N TRP A 87 5.71 13.41 -4.71
CA TRP A 87 5.08 13.56 -3.39
C TRP A 87 5.66 14.72 -2.55
N LEU A 88 6.93 15.09 -2.77
CA LEU A 88 7.54 16.30 -2.16
C LEU A 88 6.87 17.58 -2.66
N THR A 89 6.54 17.64 -3.94
CA THR A 89 5.84 18.78 -4.55
C THR A 89 4.43 18.89 -3.99
N LEU A 90 3.74 17.76 -3.81
CA LEU A 90 2.43 17.69 -3.16
C LEU A 90 2.46 18.14 -1.68
N LEU A 91 3.60 18.01 -1.00
CA LEU A 91 3.81 18.54 0.35
C LEU A 91 4.19 20.02 0.38
N GLY A 92 4.35 20.67 -0.77
CA GLY A 92 4.83 22.05 -0.85
C GLY A 92 6.34 22.21 -0.66
N LEU A 93 7.11 21.12 -0.70
CA LEU A 93 8.59 21.15 -0.56
C LEU A 93 9.33 21.37 -1.90
N GLY A 94 8.58 21.51 -3.00
CA GLY A 94 9.14 21.73 -4.34
C GLY A 94 9.41 20.44 -5.13
N PRO A 95 9.96 20.56 -6.35
CA PRO A 95 10.32 19.42 -7.20
C PRO A 95 11.51 18.65 -6.61
N LEU A 96 11.56 17.34 -6.88
CA LEU A 96 12.72 16.53 -6.52
C LEU A 96 13.94 17.03 -7.30
N GLN A 97 14.97 17.49 -6.60
CA GLN A 97 16.20 17.88 -7.25
C GLN A 97 16.96 16.66 -7.77
N PRO A 98 17.52 16.71 -8.99
CA PRO A 98 18.38 15.65 -9.49
C PRO A 98 19.58 15.50 -8.56
N ARG A 99 19.91 14.24 -8.26
CA ARG A 99 21.02 13.92 -7.37
C ARG A 99 22.32 14.35 -8.06
N GLN A 100 23.00 15.35 -7.51
CA GLN A 100 24.32 15.75 -8.01
C GLN A 100 25.28 14.58 -7.75
N THR A 101 25.79 14.00 -8.83
CA THR A 101 26.85 12.99 -8.87
C THR A 101 28.21 13.65 -8.96
#